data_AF-A0A8J3QW55-F1
#
_entry.id   AF-A0A8J3QW55-F1
#
_cell.length_a   1.000
_cell.length_b   1.000
_cell.length_c   1.000
_cell.angle_alpha   90.00
_cell.angle_beta   90.00
_cell.angle_gamma   90.00
#
_symmetry.space_group_name_H-M   'P 1'
#
loop_
_entity.id
_entity.type
_entity.pdbx_description
1 polymer ?
#
loop_
_entity_poly.entity_id
_entity_poly.type
_entity_poly.pdbx_seq_one_letter_code
_entity_poly.pdbx_strand_id
1 'polypeptide(L)'
;MRPLDVYQAKTYRRVGSQGIESLKMVVHVDDRGDYEIHVTHLMDERVLTDEISFRGRDGELWLQDRHAGLIGDGFELVSPESKTI
;
A
#
# COMPACT_ATOMS: atom_id res chain seq x y z
N MET A 1 -15.99 -17.53 4.23
CA MET A 1 -14.85 -16.63 3.99
C MET A 1 -14.32 -16.26 5.36
N ARG A 2 -13.10 -16.67 5.72
CA ARG A 2 -12.48 -16.22 6.97
C ARG A 2 -12.01 -14.77 6.78
N PRO A 3 -12.02 -13.93 7.83
CA PRO A 3 -11.50 -12.57 7.72
C PRO A 3 -10.00 -12.65 7.41
N LEU A 4 -9.56 -11.86 6.42
CA LEU A 4 -8.13 -11.64 6.19
C LEU A 4 -7.62 -10.73 7.32
N ASP A 5 -6.60 -11.17 8.04
CA ASP A 5 -5.96 -10.30 9.02
C ASP A 5 -5.19 -9.19 8.31
N VAL A 6 -5.31 -7.96 8.81
CA VAL A 6 -4.52 -6.83 8.32
C VAL A 6 -3.10 -7.04 8.81
N TYR A 7 -2.22 -7.40 7.88
CA TYR A 7 -0.82 -7.70 8.17
C TYR A 7 0.00 -6.41 8.27
N GLN A 8 -0.25 -5.45 7.38
CA GLN A 8 0.52 -4.22 7.32
C GLN A 8 -0.25 -3.10 6.62
N ALA A 9 -0.11 -1.87 7.10
CA ALA A 9 -0.50 -0.68 6.35
C ALA A 9 0.70 0.26 6.16
N LYS A 10 0.88 0.76 4.93
CA LYS A 10 1.91 1.75 4.59
C LYS A 10 1.27 2.91 3.87
N THR A 11 1.57 4.13 4.29
CA THR A 11 1.17 5.33 3.54
C THR A 11 2.40 6.02 2.98
N TYR A 12 2.41 6.19 1.67
CA TYR A 12 3.40 6.98 0.94
C TYR A 12 2.80 8.34 0.59
N ARG A 13 3.61 9.39 0.62
CA ARG A 13 3.19 10.75 0.30
C ARG A 13 4.25 11.47 -0.53
N ARG A 14 3.81 12.25 -1.51
CA ARG A 14 4.65 13.16 -2.29
C ARG A 14 4.00 14.52 -2.35
N VAL A 15 4.79 15.58 -2.16
CA VAL A 15 4.33 16.96 -2.33
C VAL A 15 4.85 17.46 -3.67
N GLY A 16 3.94 17.79 -4.58
CA GLY A 16 4.25 18.28 -5.92
C GLY A 16 3.65 19.65 -6.19
N SER A 17 3.89 20.18 -7.38
CA SER A 17 3.32 21.46 -7.84
C SER A 17 1.80 21.42 -8.01
N GLN A 18 1.21 20.23 -8.14
CA GLN A 18 -0.22 20.03 -8.34
C GLN A 18 -0.99 19.82 -7.03
N GLY A 19 -0.30 19.61 -5.89
CA GLY A 19 -0.92 19.28 -4.60
C GLY A 19 -0.16 18.16 -3.86
N ILE A 20 -0.83 17.57 -2.87
CA ILE A 20 -0.33 16.46 -2.06
C ILE A 20 -0.88 15.15 -2.58
N GLU A 21 0.00 14.30 -3.10
CA GLU A 21 -0.34 12.96 -3.56
C GLU A 21 -0.05 11.95 -2.45
N SER A 22 -0.96 11.01 -2.22
CA SER A 22 -0.81 9.96 -1.20
C SER A 22 -1.25 8.60 -1.72
N LEU A 23 -0.46 7.57 -1.42
CA LEU A 23 -0.78 6.18 -1.72
C LEU A 23 -0.84 5.40 -0.42
N LYS A 24 -2.06 5.00 -0.02
CA LYS A 24 -2.28 4.15 1.14
C LYS A 24 -2.34 2.71 0.67
N MET A 25 -1.48 1.87 1.22
CA MET A 25 -1.43 0.44 0.94
C MET A 25 -1.85 -0.32 2.18
N VAL A 26 -2.82 -1.22 2.03
CA VAL A 26 -3.25 -2.15 3.08
C VAL A 26 -3.00 -3.56 2.58
N VAL A 27 -2.21 -4.30 3.35
CA VAL A 27 -1.77 -5.65 3.04
C VAL A 27 -2.54 -6.61 3.92
N HIS A 28 -3.17 -7.57 3.26
CA HIS A 28 -3.87 -8.69 3.86
C HIS A 28 -3.13 -9.98 3.50
N VAL A 29 -3.01 -10.89 4.46
CA VAL A 29 -2.43 -12.22 4.22
C VAL A 29 -3.42 -13.26 4.73
N ASP A 30 -3.73 -14.24 3.89
CA ASP A 30 -4.64 -15.33 4.26
C ASP A 30 -3.93 -16.48 4.99
N ASP A 31 -4.71 -17.45 5.48
CA ASP A 31 -4.19 -18.64 6.19
C ASP A 31 -3.21 -19.50 5.35
N ARG A 32 -3.14 -19.27 4.03
CA ARG A 32 -2.26 -19.97 3.10
C ARG A 32 -0.99 -19.18 2.77
N GLY A 33 -0.87 -17.96 3.31
CA GLY A 33 0.21 -17.04 3.00
C GLY A 33 0.03 -16.31 1.66
N ASP A 34 -1.16 -16.35 1.06
CA ASP A 34 -1.44 -15.57 -0.15
C ASP A 34 -1.75 -14.12 0.26
N TYR A 35 -1.10 -13.18 -0.44
CA TYR A 35 -1.25 -11.75 -0.20
C TYR A 35 -2.39 -11.18 -1.03
N GLU A 36 -3.13 -10.24 -0.44
CA GLU A 36 -4.01 -9.32 -1.14
C GLU A 36 -3.63 -7.89 -0.74
N ILE A 37 -3.26 -7.07 -1.72
CA ILE A 37 -2.76 -5.71 -1.47
C ILE A 37 -3.73 -4.72 -2.09
N HIS A 38 -4.41 -3.97 -1.23
CA HIS A 38 -5.28 -2.86 -1.60
C HIS A 38 -4.49 -1.58 -1.61
N VAL A 39 -4.67 -0.77 -2.66
CA VAL A 39 -4.04 0.53 -2.81
C VAL A 39 -5.11 1.57 -3.05
N THR A 40 -5.20 2.54 -2.13
CA THR A 40 -6.00 3.73 -2.28
C THR A 40 -5.09 4.89 -2.69
N HIS A 41 -5.37 5.51 -3.83
CA HIS A 41 -4.68 6.70 -4.31
C HIS A 41 -5.50 7.94 -3.99
N LEU A 42 -4.87 8.93 -3.34
CA LEU A 42 -5.46 10.22 -3.02
C LEU A 42 -4.65 11.37 -3.59
N MET A 43 -5.35 12.43 -3.99
CA MET A 43 -4.78 13.74 -4.33
C MET A 43 -5.53 14.81 -3.56
N ASP A 44 -4.82 15.59 -2.73
CA ASP A 44 -5.40 16.59 -1.82
C ASP A 44 -6.60 16.03 -1.03
N GLU A 45 -6.39 14.87 -0.40
CA GLU A 45 -7.39 14.13 0.39
C GLU A 45 -8.59 13.57 -0.39
N ARG A 46 -8.62 13.74 -1.72
CA ARG A 46 -9.66 13.15 -2.59
C ARG A 46 -9.20 11.82 -3.14
N VAL A 47 -10.01 10.78 -2.96
CA VAL A 47 -9.76 9.46 -3.54
C VAL A 47 -9.86 9.54 -5.07
N LEU A 48 -8.78 9.17 -5.74
CA LEU A 48 -8.71 9.01 -7.20
C LEU A 48 -9.02 7.57 -7.61
N THR A 49 -8.39 6.60 -6.95
CA THR A 49 -8.62 5.17 -7.14
C THR A 49 -8.58 4.43 -5.82
N ASP A 50 -9.31 3.32 -5.75
CA ASP A 50 -9.31 2.40 -4.61
C ASP A 50 -9.49 0.98 -5.15
N GLU A 51 -8.40 0.22 -5.21
CA GLU A 51 -8.40 -1.07 -5.92
C GLU A 51 -7.45 -2.09 -5.31
N ILE A 52 -7.67 -3.35 -5.66
CA ILE A 52 -6.76 -4.45 -5.35
C ILE A 52 -5.67 -4.47 -6.42
N SER A 53 -4.50 -3.96 -6.09
CA SER A 53 -3.38 -3.89 -7.04
C SER A 53 -2.63 -5.22 -7.18
N PHE A 54 -2.74 -6.13 -6.20
CA PHE A 54 -2.05 -7.42 -6.25
C PHE A 54 -2.79 -8.52 -5.49
N ARG A 55 -2.72 -9.74 -6.04
CA ARG A 55 -3.11 -11.00 -5.38
C ARG A 55 -2.11 -12.10 -5.70
N GLY A 56 -1.60 -12.80 -4.69
CA GLY A 56 -0.74 -13.97 -4.88
C GLY A 56 0.33 -14.16 -3.80
N ARG A 57 1.19 -15.16 -3.97
CA ARG A 57 2.24 -15.51 -2.98
C ARG A 57 3.40 -14.53 -2.94
N ASP A 58 3.68 -13.88 -4.05
CA ASP A 58 4.85 -13.00 -4.20
C ASP A 58 4.57 -11.57 -3.72
N GLY A 59 3.62 -11.40 -2.79
CA GLY A 59 3.21 -10.07 -2.31
C GLY A 59 4.33 -9.32 -1.61
N GLU A 60 5.22 -10.01 -0.87
CA GLU A 60 6.38 -9.36 -0.26
C GLU A 60 7.35 -8.79 -1.30
N LEU A 61 7.64 -9.57 -2.36
CA LEU A 61 8.49 -9.11 -3.44
C LEU A 61 7.85 -7.92 -4.17
N TRP A 62 6.55 -8.01 -4.47
CA TRP A 62 5.80 -6.90 -5.05
C TRP A 62 5.86 -5.65 -4.16
N LEU A 63 5.73 -5.78 -2.84
CA LEU A 63 5.82 -4.66 -1.90
C LEU A 63 7.22 -4.04 -1.86
N GLN A 64 8.27 -4.85 -1.96
CA GLN A 64 9.66 -4.38 -2.02
C GLN A 64 9.92 -3.61 -3.32
N ASP A 65 9.53 -4.18 -4.46
CA ASP A 65 9.66 -3.54 -5.76
C ASP A 65 8.84 -2.24 -5.82
N ARG A 66 7.62 -2.27 -5.30
CA ARG A 66 6.74 -1.10 -5.25
C ARG A 66 7.31 -0.02 -4.33
N HIS A 67 7.88 -0.39 -3.19
CA HIS A 67 8.56 0.55 -2.31
C HIS A 67 9.72 1.24 -3.03
N ALA A 68 10.62 0.47 -3.65
CA ALA A 68 11.77 1.02 -4.37
C ALA A 68 11.33 1.96 -5.50
N GLY A 69 10.31 1.58 -6.28
CA GLY A 69 9.74 2.43 -7.33
C GLY A 69 9.17 3.74 -6.78
N LEU A 70 8.41 3.68 -5.69
CA LEU A 70 7.81 4.88 -5.09
C LEU A 70 8.87 5.84 -4.51
N ILE A 71 9.90 5.32 -3.84
CA ILE A 71 11.03 6.14 -3.39
C ILE A 71 11.73 6.78 -4.59
N GLY A 72 11.94 6.04 -5.68
CA GLY A 72 12.50 6.57 -6.93
C GLY A 72 11.65 7.68 -7.56
N ASP A 73 10.33 7.59 -7.44
CA ASP A 73 9.36 8.60 -7.90
C ASP A 73 9.24 9.81 -6.95
N GLY A 74 10.01 9.83 -5.85
CA GLY A 74 10.05 10.93 -4.88
C GLY A 74 8.94 10.89 -3.83
N PHE A 75 8.28 9.74 -3.63
CA PHE A 75 7.40 9.55 -2.49
C PHE A 75 8.23 9.28 -1.22
N GLU A 76 7.71 9.75 -0.09
CA GLU A 76 8.21 9.48 1.24
C GLU A 76 7.25 8.56 1.99
N LEU A 77 7.76 7.61 2.77
CA LEU A 77 6.93 6.78 3.65
C LEU A 77 6.58 7.58 4.92
N VAL A 78 5.30 7.90 5.13
CA VAL A 78 4.84 8.79 6.21
C VAL A 78 4.14 8.07 7.37
N SER A 79 3.71 6.83 7.19
CA SER A 79 3.18 6.00 8.27
C SER A 79 3.38 4.52 7.97
N PRO A 80 4.33 3.85 8.63
CA PRO A 80 4.37 2.41 8.72
C PRO A 80 3.49 1.97 9.90
N GLU A 81 2.19 1.75 9.66
CA GLU A 81 1.36 1.07 10.64
C GLU A 81 1.52 -0.44 10.44
N SER A 82 2.60 -0.99 10.99
CA SER A 82 2.72 -2.43 11.19
C SER A 82 2.00 -2.77 12.49
N LYS A 83 0.80 -3.35 12.44
CA LYS A 83 0.24 -4.02 13.63
C LYS A 83 0.88 -5.40 13.72
N THR A 84 1.68 -5.61 14.76
CA THR A 84 2.06 -6.94 15.21
C THR A 84 0.78 -7.66 15.64
N ILE A 85 0.38 -8.70 14.91
CA ILE A 85 -0.67 -9.63 15.31
C ILE A 85 -0.05 -10.65 16.27
#